data_AF-A0A1B7LCI4-F1
#
_entry.id   AF-A0A1B7LCI4-F1
#
_cell.length_a   1.000
_cell.length_b   1.000
_cell.length_c   1.000
_cell.angle_alpha   90.00
_cell.angle_beta   90.00
_cell.angle_gamma   90.00
#
_symmetry.space_group_name_H-M   'P 1'
#
loop_
_entity.id
_entity.type
_entity.pdbx_description
1 polymer ?
#
loop_
_entity_poly.entity_id
_entity_poly.type
_entity_poly.pdbx_seq_one_letter_code
_entity_poly.pdbx_strand_id
1 'polypeptide(L)'
;MPDVRSRLEELIDFCHEVGYRHLGLVFCCQLEREAHELARILKRHFTVETACCRLCPSGSGQLARRRVTPGEKRIFALQELIAYLNCSPVELHVDTGLCAGPDIVLQKHSPVPVTTLAVRDPLLGHDPLGALNSPAWRQKFGLK
;
A
#
# COMPACT_ATOMS: atom_id res chain seq x y z
N MET A 1 25.34 11.13 10.59
CA MET A 1 24.93 10.53 9.30
C MET A 1 24.65 11.69 8.36
N PRO A 2 25.01 11.63 7.06
CA PRO A 2 24.54 12.65 6.12
C PRO A 2 23.01 12.72 6.20
N ASP A 3 22.42 13.86 5.84
CA ASP A 3 20.97 14.16 5.88
C ASP A 3 20.19 13.32 4.85
N VAL A 4 20.30 12.00 4.97
CA VAL A 4 19.67 11.01 4.11
C VAL A 4 18.42 10.54 4.83
N ARG A 5 17.28 10.96 4.30
CA ARG A 5 15.97 10.61 4.82
C ARG A 5 15.53 9.26 4.26
N SER A 6 14.82 8.50 5.08
CA SER A 6 14.12 7.31 4.63
C SER A 6 12.97 7.68 3.69
N ARG A 7 12.51 6.73 2.87
CA ARG A 7 11.36 6.94 1.99
C ARG A 7 10.09 7.37 2.73
N LEU A 8 9.93 6.97 3.99
CA LEU A 8 8.81 7.37 4.84
C LEU A 8 8.93 8.84 5.27
N GLU A 9 10.13 9.29 5.64
CA GLU A 9 10.39 10.69 5.98
C GLU A 9 10.18 11.59 4.75
N GLU A 10 10.74 11.20 3.60
CA GLU A 10 10.50 11.91 2.32
C GLU A 10 9.01 12.03 1.99
N LEU A 11 8.23 10.97 2.22
CA LEU A 11 6.77 10.99 1.99
C LEU A 11 6.09 12.03 2.88
N ILE A 12 6.43 12.07 4.17
CA ILE A 12 5.86 13.01 5.13
C ILE A 12 6.22 14.44 4.75
N ASP A 13 7.49 14.69 4.44
CA ASP A 13 7.99 16.01 4.04
C ASP A 13 7.32 16.49 2.75
N PHE A 14 7.26 15.63 1.72
CA PHE A 14 6.59 15.93 0.47
C PHE A 14 5.12 16.29 0.68
N CYS A 15 4.40 15.54 1.53
CA CYS A 15 3.01 15.83 1.83
C CYS A 15 2.84 17.19 2.52
N HIS A 16 3.77 17.57 3.41
CA HIS A 16 3.77 18.89 4.04
C HIS A 16 4.07 20.02 3.05
N GLU A 17 5.06 19.84 2.18
CA GLU A 17 5.46 20.84 1.17
C GLU A 17 4.34 21.10 0.15
N VAL A 18 3.64 20.04 -0.28
CA VAL A 18 2.51 20.15 -1.22
C VAL A 18 1.23 20.64 -0.52
N GLY A 19 1.15 20.50 0.81
CA GLY A 19 -0.02 20.90 1.60
C GLY A 19 -1.14 19.86 1.65
N TYR A 20 -0.81 18.57 1.45
CA TYR A 20 -1.76 17.48 1.67
C TYR A 20 -2.12 17.36 3.16
N ARG A 21 -3.40 17.14 3.43
CA ARG A 21 -4.00 17.03 4.77
C ARG A 21 -4.73 15.71 4.98
N HIS A 22 -5.18 15.07 3.91
CA HIS A 22 -5.92 13.81 3.97
C HIS A 22 -5.28 12.74 3.08
N LEU A 23 -4.78 11.67 3.69
CA LEU A 23 -4.14 10.56 3.01
C LEU A 23 -5.01 9.30 3.08
N GLY A 24 -5.03 8.54 1.99
CA GLY A 24 -5.70 7.24 1.94
C GLY A 24 -4.66 6.14 1.84
N LEU A 25 -4.55 5.34 2.89
CA LEU A 25 -3.64 4.21 2.97
C LEU A 25 -4.30 2.95 2.43
N VAL A 26 -3.79 2.45 1.31
CA VAL A 26 -4.28 1.23 0.67
C VAL A 26 -3.25 0.12 0.87
N PHE A 27 -3.66 -1.04 1.39
CA PHE A 27 -2.71 -2.10 1.71
C PHE A 27 -3.27 -3.50 1.45
N CYS A 28 -2.38 -4.48 1.30
CA CYS A 28 -2.76 -5.89 1.25
C CYS A 28 -2.91 -6.46 2.65
N CYS A 29 -3.86 -7.40 2.84
CA CYS A 29 -4.01 -8.12 4.10
C CYS A 29 -2.74 -8.83 4.60
N GLN A 30 -1.76 -9.14 3.74
CA GLN A 30 -0.48 -9.72 4.17
C GLN A 30 0.49 -8.72 4.78
N LEU A 31 0.35 -7.42 4.49
CA LEU A 31 1.14 -6.34 5.11
C LEU A 31 0.28 -5.56 6.11
N GLU A 32 -0.71 -6.23 6.70
CA GLU A 32 -1.64 -5.56 7.61
C GLU A 32 -0.90 -4.96 8.81
N ARG A 33 0.05 -5.69 9.42
CA ARG A 33 0.79 -5.19 10.58
C ARG A 33 1.58 -3.92 10.24
N GLU A 34 2.32 -3.94 9.14
CA GLU A 34 3.15 -2.84 8.64
C GLU A 34 2.28 -1.61 8.32
N ALA A 35 1.15 -1.83 7.65
CA ALA A 35 0.18 -0.77 7.36
C ALA A 35 -0.41 -0.13 8.63
N HIS A 36 -0.57 -0.89 9.72
CA HIS A 36 -1.05 -0.32 11.00
C HIS A 36 -0.04 0.63 11.61
N GLU A 37 1.22 0.22 11.65
CA GLU A 37 2.28 1.06 12.20
C GLU A 37 2.47 2.30 11.33
N LEU A 38 2.45 2.15 10.00
CA LEU A 38 2.47 3.29 9.08
C LEU A 38 1.30 4.25 9.31
N ALA A 39 0.07 3.73 9.43
CA ALA A 39 -1.10 4.57 9.70
C ALA A 39 -0.95 5.33 11.04
N ARG A 40 -0.40 4.70 12.08
CA ARG A 40 -0.16 5.34 13.38
C ARG A 40 0.87 6.47 13.29
N ILE A 41 1.88 6.33 12.43
CA ILE A 41 2.87 7.37 12.17
C ILE A 41 2.21 8.52 11.40
N LEU A 42 1.60 8.23 10.25
CA LEU A 42 0.99 9.25 9.38
C LEU A 42 -0.13 10.03 10.08
N LYS A 43 -0.91 9.38 10.96
CA LYS A 43 -1.97 10.04 11.76
C LYS A 43 -1.47 11.12 12.72
N ARG A 44 -0.16 11.20 12.98
CA ARG A 44 0.43 12.31 13.75
C ARG A 44 0.55 13.59 12.93
N HIS A 45 0.48 13.48 11.61
CA HIS A 45 0.73 14.58 10.65
C HIS A 45 -0.51 14.90 9.80
N PHE A 46 -1.34 13.90 9.50
CA PHE A 46 -2.44 13.99 8.53
C PHE A 46 -3.70 13.29 9.03
N THR A 47 -4.84 13.60 8.43
CA THR A 47 -6.02 12.71 8.48
C THR A 47 -5.72 11.49 7.63
N VAL A 48 -5.99 10.28 8.13
CA VAL A 48 -5.69 9.03 7.42
C VAL A 48 -6.88 8.09 7.41
N GLU A 49 -7.37 7.80 6.22
CA GLU A 49 -8.29 6.71 5.92
C GLU A 49 -7.52 5.46 5.50
N THR A 50 -8.03 4.27 5.80
CA THR A 50 -7.34 3.01 5.50
C THR A 50 -8.26 2.04 4.78
N ALA A 51 -7.76 1.38 3.73
CA ALA A 51 -8.50 0.41 2.96
C ALA A 51 -7.67 -0.87 2.73
N CYS A 52 -8.24 -2.02 3.09
CA CYS A 52 -7.58 -3.32 2.93
C CYS A 52 -8.07 -4.05 1.68
N CYS A 53 -7.15 -4.37 0.77
CA CYS A 53 -7.40 -5.20 -0.40
C CYS A 53 -7.35 -6.69 -0.05
N ARG A 54 -8.37 -7.44 -0.45
CA ARG A 54 -8.47 -8.88 -0.17
C ARG A 54 -8.54 -9.76 -1.43
N LEU A 55 -7.75 -9.43 -2.44
CA LEU A 55 -7.58 -10.26 -3.65
C LEU A 55 -6.55 -11.39 -3.50
N CYS A 56 -6.18 -11.78 -2.29
CA CYS A 56 -5.26 -12.88 -2.09
C CYS A 56 -5.89 -14.22 -2.55
N PRO A 57 -5.25 -14.98 -3.44
CA PRO A 57 -5.62 -16.36 -3.71
C PRO A 57 -5.15 -17.25 -2.55
N SER A 58 -5.73 -17.08 -1.35
CA SER A 58 -5.53 -18.05 -0.28
C SER A 58 -6.49 -19.21 -0.53
N GLY A 59 -5.94 -20.38 -0.87
CA GLY A 59 -6.65 -21.65 -0.69
C GLY A 59 -7.22 -21.69 0.73
N SER A 60 -8.50 -22.06 0.85
CA SER A 60 -9.44 -21.80 1.95
C SER A 60 -10.26 -20.51 1.76
N GLY A 61 -11.39 -20.69 1.07
CA GLY A 61 -12.45 -19.69 0.86
C GLY A 61 -13.22 -19.35 2.14
N GLN A 62 -12.54 -18.80 3.15
CA GLN A 62 -13.19 -18.10 4.26
C GLN A 62 -12.70 -16.67 4.32
N LEU A 63 -13.19 -15.91 3.35
CA LEU A 63 -13.06 -14.47 3.34
C LEU A 63 -13.96 -13.89 4.44
N ALA A 64 -13.39 -13.75 5.64
CA ALA A 64 -14.08 -13.29 6.85
C ALA A 64 -14.97 -12.07 6.58
N ARG A 65 -16.28 -12.29 6.61
CA ARG A 65 -17.32 -11.25 6.77
C ARG A 65 -17.21 -10.69 8.18
N ARG A 66 -16.17 -9.89 8.47
CA ARG A 66 -16.07 -9.18 9.74
C ARG A 66 -16.88 -7.90 9.59
N ARG A 67 -17.99 -7.78 10.34
CA ARG A 67 -18.87 -6.61 10.35
C ARG A 67 -18.03 -5.38 10.69
N VAL A 68 -18.18 -4.32 9.89
CA VAL A 68 -17.48 -3.04 10.08
C VAL A 68 -18.15 -2.30 11.24
N THR A 69 -17.46 -2.16 12.36
CA THR A 69 -17.84 -1.25 13.45
C THR A 69 -17.32 0.17 13.11
N PRO A 70 -17.97 1.27 13.52
CA PRO A 70 -17.41 2.61 13.32
C PRO A 70 -16.02 2.71 13.98
N GLY A 71 -14.98 2.89 13.15
CA GLY A 71 -13.56 2.86 13.59
C GLY A 71 -12.77 1.61 13.14
N GLU A 72 -13.40 0.63 12.50
CA GLU A 72 -12.73 -0.59 12.00
C GLU A 72 -12.38 -0.56 10.50
N LYS A 73 -11.34 -1.32 10.16
CA LYS A 73 -10.83 -1.57 8.80
C LYS A 73 -11.93 -2.00 7.84
N ARG A 74 -12.01 -1.32 6.70
CA ARG A 74 -12.85 -1.73 5.58
C ARG A 74 -12.08 -2.67 4.66
N ILE A 75 -12.76 -3.72 4.22
CA ILE A 75 -12.20 -4.79 3.39
C ILE A 75 -12.92 -4.78 2.06
N PHE A 76 -12.18 -4.74 0.97
CA PHE A 76 -12.73 -4.53 -0.37
C PHE A 76 -12.20 -5.54 -1.39
N ALA A 77 -13.04 -5.89 -2.37
CA ALA A 77 -12.58 -6.33 -3.69
C ALA A 77 -12.05 -5.12 -4.48
N LEU A 78 -11.28 -5.34 -5.55
CA LEU A 78 -10.58 -4.24 -6.26
C LEU A 78 -11.51 -3.17 -6.83
N GLN A 79 -12.66 -3.54 -7.41
CA GLN A 79 -13.61 -2.55 -7.92
C GLN A 79 -14.30 -1.77 -6.80
N GLU A 80 -14.61 -2.44 -5.68
CA GLU A 80 -15.20 -1.79 -4.50
C GLU A 80 -14.21 -0.85 -3.81
N LEU A 81 -12.92 -1.24 -3.81
CA LEU A 81 -11.82 -0.42 -3.33
C LEU A 81 -11.74 0.86 -4.17
N ILE A 82 -11.68 0.75 -5.49
CA ILE A 82 -11.66 1.91 -6.40
C ILE A 82 -12.89 2.79 -6.19
N ALA A 83 -14.09 2.21 -6.11
CA ALA A 83 -15.31 2.96 -5.89
C ALA A 83 -15.31 3.71 -4.54
N TYR A 84 -14.78 3.07 -3.48
CA TYR A 84 -14.59 3.73 -2.19
C TYR A 84 -13.59 4.88 -2.28
N LEU A 85 -12.44 4.65 -2.92
CA LEU A 85 -11.39 5.65 -3.10
C LEU A 85 -11.88 6.86 -3.93
N ASN A 86 -12.76 6.63 -4.91
CA ASN A 86 -13.37 7.68 -5.73
C ASN A 86 -14.34 8.60 -4.98
N CYS A 87 -14.89 8.14 -3.86
CA CYS A 87 -15.83 8.90 -3.04
C CYS A 87 -15.18 9.51 -1.79
N SER A 88 -13.88 9.26 -1.58
CA SER A 88 -13.16 9.71 -0.39
C SER A 88 -12.59 11.12 -0.60
N PRO A 89 -12.62 12.01 0.40
CA PRO A 89 -12.01 13.34 0.32
C PRO A 89 -10.48 13.30 0.52
N VAL A 90 -9.85 12.16 0.19
CA VAL A 90 -8.41 11.96 0.25
C VAL A 90 -7.73 12.70 -0.90
N GLU A 91 -6.52 13.22 -0.65
CA GLU A 91 -5.73 14.01 -1.58
C GLU A 91 -4.52 13.23 -2.15
N LEU A 92 -4.11 12.15 -1.49
CA LEU A 92 -3.04 11.25 -1.93
C LEU A 92 -3.32 9.82 -1.44
N HIS A 93 -3.17 8.84 -2.34
CA HIS A 93 -3.15 7.44 -1.96
C HIS A 93 -1.72 6.95 -1.71
N VAL A 94 -1.52 6.25 -0.60
CA VAL A 94 -0.28 5.56 -0.26
C VAL A 94 -0.53 4.06 -0.41
N ASP A 95 0.04 3.44 -1.44
CA ASP A 95 0.05 1.98 -1.59
C ASP A 95 1.11 1.36 -0.68
N THR A 96 0.68 0.46 0.19
CA THR A 96 1.52 -0.31 1.11
C THR A 96 1.29 -1.80 0.88
N GLY A 97 1.91 -2.31 -0.18
CA GLY A 97 2.06 -3.74 -0.42
C GLY A 97 0.89 -4.37 -1.17
N LEU A 98 0.25 -3.68 -2.11
CA LEU A 98 -0.57 -4.38 -3.09
C LEU A 98 0.26 -5.32 -3.97
N CYS A 99 -0.39 -6.35 -4.53
CA CYS A 99 0.23 -7.17 -5.57
C CYS A 99 0.26 -6.40 -6.89
N ALA A 100 1.08 -6.84 -7.85
CA ALA A 100 1.21 -6.21 -9.17
C ALA A 100 -0.13 -5.87 -9.86
N GLY A 101 -1.11 -6.78 -9.85
CA GLY A 101 -2.42 -6.52 -10.46
C GLY A 101 -3.20 -5.38 -9.78
N PRO A 102 -3.54 -5.51 -8.48
CA PRO A 102 -4.21 -4.47 -7.72
C PRO A 102 -3.46 -3.12 -7.69
N ASP A 103 -2.13 -3.14 -7.63
CA ASP A 103 -1.27 -1.95 -7.69
C ASP A 103 -1.47 -1.18 -9.01
N ILE A 104 -1.30 -1.86 -10.16
CA ILE A 104 -1.53 -1.26 -11.49
C ILE A 104 -2.93 -0.66 -11.60
N VAL A 105 -3.93 -1.37 -11.09
CA VAL A 105 -5.33 -0.92 -11.17
C VAL A 105 -5.58 0.28 -10.24
N LEU A 106 -5.01 0.29 -9.03
CA LEU A 106 -5.07 1.44 -8.13
C LEU A 106 -4.46 2.67 -8.82
N GLN A 107 -3.23 2.55 -9.34
CA GLN A 107 -2.56 3.65 -10.03
C GLN A 107 -3.35 4.17 -11.24
N LYS A 108 -3.96 3.27 -12.02
CA LYS A 108 -4.71 3.64 -13.22
C LYS A 108 -6.05 4.33 -12.93
N HIS A 109 -6.73 3.92 -11.86
CA HIS A 109 -8.12 4.33 -11.60
C HIS A 109 -8.28 5.28 -10.41
N SER A 110 -7.21 5.53 -9.66
CA SER A 110 -7.24 6.49 -8.56
C SER A 110 -7.57 7.90 -9.08
N PRO A 111 -8.49 8.63 -8.41
CA PRO A 111 -8.84 10.00 -8.79
C PRO A 111 -7.78 11.02 -8.33
N VAL A 112 -6.90 10.60 -7.43
CA VAL A 112 -5.81 11.38 -6.85
C VAL A 112 -4.47 10.70 -7.10
N PRO A 113 -3.32 11.39 -6.97
CA PRO A 113 -2.03 10.76 -7.12
C PRO A 113 -1.86 9.56 -6.20
N VAL A 114 -1.09 8.58 -6.66
CA VAL A 114 -0.74 7.38 -5.89
C VAL A 114 0.78 7.34 -5.73
N THR A 115 1.24 7.05 -4.52
CA THR A 115 2.64 6.73 -4.24
C THR A 115 2.73 5.37 -3.59
N THR A 116 3.70 4.56 -3.99
CA THR A 116 3.95 3.25 -3.39
C THR A 116 5.06 3.36 -2.36
N LEU A 117 4.76 3.02 -1.10
CA LEU A 117 5.75 2.95 -0.02
C LEU A 117 6.40 1.57 0.03
N ALA A 118 5.62 0.51 -0.20
CA ALA A 118 6.08 -0.86 -0.15
C ALA A 118 5.44 -1.70 -1.26
N VAL A 119 6.21 -2.59 -1.87
CA VAL A 119 5.73 -3.55 -2.87
C VAL A 119 5.68 -4.93 -2.23
N ARG A 120 4.57 -5.64 -2.40
CA ARG A 120 4.43 -6.98 -1.82
C ARG A 120 5.25 -7.99 -2.61
N ASP A 121 6.36 -8.39 -2.01
CA ASP A 121 7.13 -9.57 -2.41
C ASP A 121 7.35 -10.51 -1.21
N PRO A 122 6.39 -11.39 -0.86
CA PRO A 122 6.54 -12.24 0.32
C PRO A 122 7.69 -13.25 0.20
N LEU A 123 8.19 -13.52 -1.03
CA LEU A 123 9.31 -14.42 -1.25
C LEU A 123 10.64 -13.74 -0.95
N LEU A 124 10.75 -12.44 -1.22
CA LEU A 124 11.96 -11.63 -1.03
C LEU A 124 11.85 -10.62 0.11
N GLY A 125 10.99 -10.87 1.11
CA GLY A 125 10.88 -10.00 2.29
C GLY A 125 10.40 -8.57 1.96
N HIS A 126 9.55 -8.46 0.95
CA HIS A 126 9.02 -7.20 0.39
C HIS A 126 10.09 -6.30 -0.26
N ASP A 127 11.20 -6.90 -0.72
CA ASP A 127 12.23 -6.27 -1.54
C ASP A 127 12.28 -6.92 -2.95
N PRO A 128 11.47 -6.44 -3.91
CA PRO A 128 11.47 -6.99 -5.27
C PRO A 128 12.79 -6.76 -6.02
N LEU A 129 13.64 -5.80 -5.60
CA LEU A 129 14.95 -5.59 -6.22
C LEU A 129 15.89 -6.78 -5.97
N GLY A 130 15.62 -7.59 -4.93
CA GLY A 130 16.32 -8.85 -4.68
C GLY A 130 16.31 -9.81 -5.88
N ALA A 131 15.23 -9.79 -6.70
CA ALA A 131 15.15 -10.61 -7.91
C ALA A 131 16.13 -10.16 -9.01
N LEU A 132 16.55 -8.91 -9.00
CA LEU A 132 17.50 -8.35 -9.96
C LEU A 132 18.95 -8.46 -9.47
N ASN A 133 19.13 -8.37 -8.16
CA ASN A 133 20.44 -8.29 -7.50
C ASN A 133 21.03 -9.66 -7.14
N SER A 134 20.22 -10.73 -7.14
CA SER A 134 20.67 -12.08 -6.80
C SER A 134 21.10 -12.88 -8.04
N PRO A 135 22.31 -13.47 -8.06
CA PRO A 135 22.77 -14.31 -9.18
C PRO A 135 21.82 -15.45 -9.54
N ALA A 136 21.21 -16.09 -8.54
CA ALA A 136 20.29 -17.21 -8.75
C ALA A 136 19.02 -16.76 -9.51
N TRP A 137 18.50 -15.58 -9.18
CA TRP A 137 17.34 -15.02 -9.87
C TRP A 137 17.69 -14.52 -11.27
N ARG A 138 18.85 -13.86 -11.44
CA ARG A 138 19.35 -13.46 -12.77
C ARG A 138 19.51 -14.67 -13.70
N GLN A 139 20.11 -15.75 -13.22
CA GLN A 139 20.25 -17.00 -13.98
C GLN A 139 18.89 -17.60 -14.36
N LYS A 140 17.92 -17.58 -13.45
CA LYS A 140 16.55 -18.04 -13.71
C LYS A 140 15.89 -17.29 -14.87
N PHE A 141 16.25 -16.02 -15.09
CA PHE A 141 15.78 -15.21 -16.21
C PHE A 141 16.75 -15.18 -17.40
N GLY A 142 17.75 -16.08 -17.45
CA GLY A 142 18.70 -16.19 -18.56
C GLY A 142 19.75 -15.07 -18.61
N LEU A 143 19.87 -14.27 -17.55
CA LEU A 143 20.87 -13.23 -17.43
C LEU A 143 22.14 -13.79 -16.78
N LYS A 144 23.30 -13.45 -17.36
CA LYS A 144 24.61 -13.74 -16.78
C LYS A 144 24.94 -12.77 -15.65
#